data_AF-A0A3M6AFT9-F1
#
_entry.id   AF-A0A3M6AFT9-F1
#
_cell.length_a   1.000
_cell.length_b   1.000
_cell.length_c   1.000
_cell.angle_alpha   90.00
_cell.angle_beta   90.00
_cell.angle_gamma   90.00
#
_symmetry.space_group_name_H-M   'P 1'
#
loop_
_entity.id
_entity.type
_entity.pdbx_description
1 polymer ?
#
loop_
_entity_poly.entity_id
_entity_poly.type
_entity_poly.pdbx_seq_one_letter_code
_entity_poly.pdbx_strand_id
1 'polypeptide(L)'
;MTKAYAYIRYSRALQATGDSENRQLTALELFETSTGTKIVEVVYDKGKSAFRGDNARSGNFKEMLDRMQSGAIRPGDYLVVESIDRITRQRVLDGVELLQGILKKGINIYTTVDKKTYSYNDPSRDFENLLMISLIAKRANEESETKSGRLLSAWKARKAKAENGEVIIKKGKSIPYGLRVEEGQFVIHKRRTRRNKTAFRTFA
;
A
#
# COMPACT_ATOMS: atom_id res chain seq x y z
N MET A 1 17.42 -5.60 -25.09
CA MET A 1 15.97 -5.36 -25.07
C MET A 1 15.54 -4.98 -23.67
N THR A 2 14.75 -3.92 -23.59
CA THR A 2 14.09 -3.41 -22.38
C THR A 2 13.01 -4.38 -21.92
N LYS A 3 12.91 -4.62 -20.62
CA LYS A 3 11.92 -5.52 -20.02
C LYS A 3 11.04 -4.77 -19.03
N ALA A 4 9.81 -5.24 -18.81
CA ALA A 4 8.94 -4.73 -17.77
C ALA A 4 8.58 -5.81 -16.74
N TYR A 5 8.53 -5.42 -15.48
CA TYR A 5 8.17 -6.26 -14.34
C TYR A 5 6.98 -5.62 -13.63
N ALA A 6 5.83 -6.29 -13.67
CA ALA A 6 4.62 -5.79 -13.03
C ALA A 6 4.54 -6.23 -11.58
N TYR A 7 4.18 -5.34 -10.67
CA TYR A 7 3.94 -5.64 -9.27
C TYR A 7 2.48 -5.33 -8.92
N ILE A 8 1.76 -6.38 -8.53
CA ILE A 8 0.33 -6.32 -8.21
C ILE A 8 0.11 -6.76 -6.77
N ARG A 9 -0.64 -5.95 -6.03
CA ARG A 9 -0.97 -6.22 -4.64
C ARG A 9 -2.47 -6.33 -4.45
N TYR A 10 -2.95 -7.49 -4.00
CA TYR A 10 -4.37 -7.71 -3.71
C TYR A 10 -4.62 -8.16 -2.27
N SER A 11 -5.80 -7.86 -1.75
CA SER A 11 -6.29 -8.42 -0.48
C SER A 11 -6.98 -9.77 -0.74
N ARG A 12 -6.94 -10.69 0.23
CA ARG A 12 -7.59 -12.03 0.13
C ARG A 12 -9.06 -11.99 -0.32
N ALA A 13 -9.75 -10.87 -0.17
CA ALA A 13 -11.16 -10.73 -0.55
C ALA A 13 -11.41 -10.66 -2.06
N LEU A 14 -10.41 -10.32 -2.88
CA LEU A 14 -10.57 -10.16 -4.34
C LEU A 14 -10.54 -11.47 -5.14
N GLN A 15 -10.12 -12.59 -4.53
CA GLN A 15 -10.15 -13.91 -5.19
C GLN A 15 -11.57 -14.41 -5.51
N ALA A 16 -12.62 -13.70 -5.08
CA ALA A 16 -14.01 -14.11 -5.22
C ALA A 16 -14.77 -13.45 -6.40
N THR A 17 -14.18 -12.49 -7.13
CA THR A 17 -14.89 -11.74 -8.18
C THR A 17 -14.02 -11.54 -9.43
N GLY A 18 -14.36 -12.23 -10.52
CA GLY A 18 -13.65 -12.21 -11.81
C GLY A 18 -13.53 -10.84 -12.51
N ASP A 19 -14.26 -9.82 -12.04
CA ASP A 19 -14.15 -8.43 -12.55
C ASP A 19 -12.80 -7.77 -12.21
N SER A 20 -12.11 -8.26 -11.18
CA SER A 20 -10.84 -7.67 -10.72
C SER A 20 -9.60 -8.17 -11.44
N GLU A 21 -9.59 -9.43 -11.89
CA GLU A 21 -8.51 -9.98 -12.73
C GLU A 21 -8.56 -9.39 -14.14
N ASN A 22 -9.76 -9.25 -14.71
CA ASN A 22 -9.95 -8.65 -16.04
C ASN A 22 -9.44 -7.20 -16.09
N ARG A 23 -9.78 -6.35 -15.10
CA ARG A 23 -9.28 -4.97 -15.06
C ARG A 23 -7.75 -4.88 -14.95
N GLN A 24 -7.12 -5.81 -14.22
CA GLN A 24 -5.68 -5.80 -14.05
C GLN A 24 -4.96 -6.19 -15.34
N LEU A 25 -5.47 -7.21 -16.04
CA LEU A 25 -4.94 -7.63 -17.34
C LEU A 25 -5.04 -6.50 -18.37
N THR A 26 -6.18 -5.79 -18.44
CA THR A 26 -6.35 -4.63 -19.32
C THR A 26 -5.34 -3.51 -19.03
N ALA A 27 -5.03 -3.25 -17.76
CA ALA A 27 -4.09 -2.20 -17.40
C ALA A 27 -2.64 -2.52 -17.81
N LEU A 28 -2.25 -3.80 -17.74
CA LEU A 28 -0.95 -4.27 -18.19
C LEU A 28 -0.84 -4.28 -19.71
N GLU A 29 -1.88 -4.71 -20.42
CA GLU A 29 -1.98 -4.64 -21.88
C GLU A 29 -1.86 -3.21 -22.42
N LEU A 30 -2.50 -2.25 -21.73
CA LEU A 30 -2.39 -0.82 -22.06
C LEU A 30 -0.95 -0.31 -21.91
N PHE A 31 -0.22 -0.78 -20.90
CA PHE A 31 1.20 -0.46 -20.76
C PHE A 31 2.01 -1.03 -21.93
N GLU A 32 1.83 -2.31 -22.26
CA GLU A 32 2.58 -2.93 -23.36
C GLU A 32 2.31 -2.25 -24.70
N THR A 33 1.06 -1.87 -24.94
CA THR A 33 0.63 -1.21 -26.18
C THR A 33 1.16 0.22 -26.25
N SER A 34 1.15 0.97 -25.14
CA SER A 34 1.57 2.37 -25.13
C SER A 34 3.09 2.56 -25.13
N THR A 35 3.84 1.60 -24.58
CA THR A 35 5.31 1.69 -24.46
C THR A 35 6.07 0.78 -25.43
N GLY A 36 5.38 -0.16 -26.08
CA GLY A 36 6.01 -1.22 -26.87
C GLY A 36 6.87 -2.20 -26.05
N THR A 37 6.85 -2.11 -24.73
CA THR A 37 7.68 -2.94 -23.84
C THR A 37 6.87 -4.10 -23.29
N LYS A 38 7.38 -5.31 -23.43
CA LYS A 38 6.73 -6.52 -22.92
C LYS A 38 6.96 -6.72 -21.43
N ILE A 39 5.89 -7.11 -20.75
CA ILE A 39 5.92 -7.55 -19.36
C ILE A 39 6.41 -8.99 -19.34
N VAL A 40 7.59 -9.19 -18.78
CA VAL A 40 8.24 -10.51 -18.72
C VAL A 40 7.86 -11.27 -17.45
N GLU A 41 7.32 -10.57 -16.46
CA GLU A 41 6.99 -11.14 -15.16
C GLU A 41 5.93 -10.29 -14.44
N VAL A 42 5.01 -10.97 -13.76
CA VAL A 42 4.03 -10.36 -12.85
C VAL A 42 4.23 -10.91 -11.45
N VAL A 43 4.66 -10.05 -10.53
CA VAL A 43 4.89 -10.37 -9.13
C VAL A 43 3.66 -10.01 -8.33
N TYR A 44 3.08 -11.01 -7.68
CA TYR A 44 1.88 -10.85 -6.85
C TYR A 44 2.23 -10.84 -5.38
N ASP A 45 1.72 -9.86 -4.62
CA ASP A 45 1.80 -9.86 -3.16
C ASP A 45 0.42 -10.03 -2.51
N LYS A 46 0.29 -11.12 -1.74
CA LYS A 46 -0.91 -11.44 -0.96
C LYS A 46 -0.95 -10.57 0.28
N GLY A 47 -1.67 -9.46 0.20
CA GLY A 47 -1.91 -8.57 1.34
C GLY A 47 -2.74 -9.23 2.43
N LYS A 48 -2.13 -10.02 3.31
CA LYS A 48 -2.70 -10.35 4.63
C LYS A 48 -2.58 -9.10 5.50
N SER A 49 -3.69 -8.44 5.78
CA SER A 49 -3.82 -7.47 6.89
C SER A 49 -2.70 -6.42 7.01
N ALA A 50 -2.37 -5.73 5.93
CA ALA A 50 -1.39 -4.65 5.96
C ALA A 50 -1.98 -3.38 6.56
N PHE A 51 -2.18 -3.42 7.87
CA PHE A 51 -2.42 -2.25 8.70
C PHE A 51 -1.13 -1.46 8.94
N ARG A 52 0.05 -1.92 8.49
CA ARG A 52 1.33 -1.20 8.65
C ARG A 52 2.21 -1.41 7.41
N GLY A 53 2.75 -0.31 6.87
CA GLY A 53 3.45 -0.23 5.58
C GLY A 53 4.82 -0.91 5.50
N ASP A 54 4.92 -2.20 5.82
CA ASP A 54 6.19 -2.94 5.84
C ASP A 54 6.51 -3.71 4.54
N ASN A 55 5.80 -3.51 3.43
CA ASN A 55 6.05 -4.30 2.20
C ASN A 55 7.43 -4.02 1.58
N ALA A 56 7.94 -2.80 1.72
CA ALA A 56 9.30 -2.48 1.29
C ALA A 56 10.37 -3.24 2.11
N ARG A 57 9.98 -3.81 3.27
CA ARG A 57 10.84 -4.55 4.19
C ARG A 57 10.50 -6.05 4.28
N SER A 58 9.44 -6.52 3.61
CA SER A 58 9.00 -7.91 3.66
C SER A 58 8.05 -8.27 2.50
N GLY A 59 8.10 -9.52 2.03
CA GLY A 59 7.26 -10.02 0.93
C GLY A 59 7.91 -9.88 -0.46
N ASN A 60 7.13 -10.18 -1.51
CA ASN A 60 7.63 -10.32 -2.87
C ASN A 60 8.14 -9.00 -3.49
N PHE A 61 7.73 -7.85 -2.95
CA PHE A 61 8.26 -6.56 -3.38
C PHE A 61 9.72 -6.35 -2.94
N LYS A 62 10.09 -6.84 -1.76
CA LYS A 62 11.49 -6.76 -1.28
C LYS A 62 12.42 -7.55 -2.19
N GLU A 63 11.99 -8.74 -2.63
CA GLU A 63 12.73 -9.55 -3.59
C GLU A 63 12.92 -8.82 -4.93
N MET A 64 11.91 -8.11 -5.42
CA MET A 64 12.08 -7.24 -6.59
C MET A 64 13.14 -6.17 -6.35
N LEU A 65 13.11 -5.47 -5.21
CA LEU A 65 14.13 -4.46 -4.88
C LEU A 65 15.53 -5.06 -4.84
N ASP A 66 15.68 -6.29 -4.34
CA ASP A 66 16.97 -6.98 -4.29
C ASP A 66 17.45 -7.39 -5.70
N ARG A 67 16.52 -7.75 -6.60
CA ARG A 67 16.79 -7.98 -8.02
C ARG A 67 17.18 -6.71 -8.77
N MET A 68 16.63 -5.55 -8.38
CA MET A 68 17.08 -4.24 -8.87
C MET A 68 18.46 -3.87 -8.33
N GLN A 69 18.77 -4.26 -7.10
CA GLN A 69 20.08 -4.01 -6.49
C GLN A 69 21.19 -4.87 -7.09
N SER A 70 20.91 -6.15 -7.35
CA SER A 70 21.85 -7.09 -7.97
C SER A 70 22.00 -6.92 -9.49
N GLY A 71 21.16 -6.09 -10.12
CA GLY A 71 21.19 -5.83 -11.56
C GLY A 71 20.48 -6.90 -12.41
N ALA A 72 19.75 -7.83 -11.80
CA ALA A 72 18.87 -8.75 -12.52
C ALA A 72 17.71 -8.01 -13.21
N ILE A 73 17.20 -6.95 -12.56
CA ILE A 73 16.39 -5.90 -13.20
C ILE A 73 17.35 -4.76 -13.51
N ARG A 74 17.51 -4.42 -14.79
CA ARG A 74 18.61 -3.59 -15.28
C ARG A 74 18.19 -2.14 -15.47
N PRO A 75 19.15 -1.20 -15.51
CA PRO A 75 18.88 0.16 -15.99
C PRO A 75 18.17 0.14 -17.35
N GLY A 76 17.14 0.96 -17.49
CA GLY A 76 16.24 1.02 -18.64
C GLY A 76 14.99 0.13 -18.50
N ASP A 77 15.01 -0.91 -17.68
CA ASP A 77 13.83 -1.76 -17.43
C ASP A 77 12.74 -0.98 -16.66
N TYR A 78 11.51 -1.49 -16.72
CA TYR A 78 10.34 -0.89 -16.08
C TYR A 78 9.88 -1.68 -14.86
N LEU A 79 9.58 -0.96 -13.78
CA LEU A 79 8.68 -1.37 -12.72
C LEU A 79 7.27 -0.85 -13.04
N VAL A 80 6.33 -1.75 -13.31
CA VAL A 80 4.93 -1.42 -13.58
C VAL A 80 4.11 -1.65 -12.31
N VAL A 81 3.42 -0.62 -11.83
CA VAL A 81 2.54 -0.69 -10.65
C VAL A 81 1.21 -0.03 -10.94
N GLU A 82 0.15 -0.44 -10.25
CA GLU A 82 -1.15 0.24 -10.33
C GLU A 82 -1.01 1.71 -9.91
N SER A 83 -0.40 1.92 -8.76
CA SER A 83 -0.19 3.21 -8.13
C SER A 83 0.97 3.14 -7.13
N ILE A 84 1.54 4.28 -6.77
CA ILE A 84 2.68 4.36 -5.83
C ILE A 84 2.32 3.84 -4.43
N ASP A 85 1.07 3.98 -3.98
CA ASP A 85 0.64 3.48 -2.66
C ASP A 85 0.63 1.94 -2.54
N ARG A 86 0.78 1.23 -3.66
CA ARG A 86 1.02 -0.23 -3.68
C ARG A 86 2.45 -0.58 -3.25
N ILE A 87 3.40 0.30 -3.52
CA ILE A 87 4.83 0.15 -3.19
C ILE A 87 5.03 0.40 -1.69
N THR A 88 4.49 1.49 -1.16
CA THR A 88 4.69 1.90 0.24
C THR A 88 3.45 2.52 0.86
N ARG A 89 3.17 2.13 2.11
CA ARG A 89 2.20 2.80 3.00
C ARG A 89 2.91 3.45 4.21
N GLN A 90 4.20 3.76 4.05
CA GLN A 90 5.01 4.41 5.08
C GLN A 90 4.75 5.91 5.11
N ARG A 91 5.46 6.64 5.98
CA ARG A 91 5.43 8.11 5.95
C ARG A 91 5.81 8.58 4.55
N VAL A 92 5.21 9.70 4.13
CA VAL A 92 5.40 10.31 2.81
C VAL A 92 6.88 10.36 2.40
N LEU A 93 7.76 10.80 3.31
CA LEU A 93 9.20 10.92 3.06
C LEU A 93 9.89 9.57 2.78
N ASP A 94 9.57 8.52 3.54
CA ASP A 94 10.14 7.19 3.34
C ASP A 94 9.75 6.62 1.96
N GLY A 95 8.53 6.93 1.51
CA GLY A 95 8.06 6.53 0.18
C GLY A 95 8.76 7.28 -0.95
N VAL A 96 9.01 8.58 -0.77
CA VAL A 96 9.79 9.39 -1.72
C VAL A 96 11.22 8.84 -1.85
N GLU A 97 11.88 8.55 -0.72
CA GLU A 97 13.24 8.01 -0.69
C GLU A 97 13.34 6.68 -1.45
N LEU A 98 12.40 5.77 -1.20
CA LEU A 98 12.35 4.47 -1.87
C LEU A 98 12.22 4.63 -3.40
N LEU A 99 11.30 5.47 -3.86
CA LEU A 99 11.07 5.69 -5.28
C LEU A 99 12.28 6.35 -5.96
N GLN A 100 12.88 7.35 -5.31
CA GLN A 100 14.13 7.94 -5.80
C GLN A 100 15.24 6.91 -5.88
N GLY A 101 15.34 5.99 -4.91
CA GLY A 101 16.32 4.91 -4.91
C GLY A 101 16.16 3.98 -6.11
N ILE A 102 14.93 3.68 -6.52
CA ILE A 102 14.64 2.90 -7.74
C ILE A 102 15.02 3.69 -8.99
N LEU A 103 14.58 4.94 -9.10
CA LEU A 103 14.87 5.80 -10.24
C LEU A 103 16.38 6.01 -10.44
N LYS A 104 17.13 6.28 -9.37
CA LYS A 104 18.61 6.45 -9.41
C LYS A 104 19.35 5.21 -9.91
N LYS A 105 18.73 4.02 -9.86
CA LYS A 105 19.28 2.80 -10.47
C LYS A 105 19.01 2.72 -11.98
N GLY A 106 18.43 3.76 -12.56
CA GLY A 106 18.05 3.82 -13.97
C GLY A 106 16.79 3.01 -14.30
N ILE A 107 16.03 2.58 -13.29
CA ILE A 107 14.79 1.82 -13.50
C ILE A 107 13.63 2.79 -13.65
N ASN A 108 12.86 2.62 -14.72
CA ASN A 108 11.68 3.43 -14.99
C ASN A 108 10.51 2.93 -14.14
N ILE A 109 9.70 3.83 -13.59
CA ILE A 109 8.47 3.46 -12.86
C ILE A 109 7.28 3.88 -13.70
N TYR A 110 6.38 2.95 -13.99
CA TYR A 110 5.11 3.23 -14.65
C TYR A 110 3.94 3.00 -13.70
N THR A 111 3.06 3.99 -13.57
CA THR A 111 1.80 3.87 -12.83
C THR A 111 0.64 3.70 -13.81
N THR A 112 -0.10 2.59 -13.71
CA THR A 112 -1.19 2.30 -14.67
C THR A 112 -2.44 3.17 -14.46
N VAL A 113 -2.70 3.64 -13.23
CA VAL A 113 -3.83 4.55 -12.94
C VAL A 113 -3.60 5.93 -13.57
N ASP A 114 -2.43 6.52 -13.35
CA ASP A 114 -2.09 7.86 -13.87
C ASP A 114 -1.51 7.81 -15.29
N LYS A 115 -1.27 6.61 -15.84
CA LYS A 115 -0.63 6.35 -17.14
C LYS A 115 0.69 7.12 -17.33
N LYS A 116 1.47 7.22 -16.27
CA LYS A 116 2.67 8.07 -16.22
C LYS A 116 3.93 7.26 -16.00
N THR A 117 4.99 7.66 -16.72
CA THR A 117 6.35 7.14 -16.57
C THR A 117 7.21 8.15 -15.81
N TYR A 118 7.89 7.65 -14.78
CA TYR A 118 8.93 8.35 -14.03
C TYR A 118 10.27 7.71 -14.38
N SER A 119 11.27 8.55 -14.66
CA SER A 119 12.62 8.12 -15.01
C SER A 119 13.64 9.10 -14.42
N TYR A 120 14.85 8.63 -14.17
CA TYR A 120 15.98 9.46 -13.73
C TYR A 120 16.82 10.00 -14.91
N ASN A 121 16.50 9.57 -16.13
CA ASN A 121 17.32 9.82 -17.31
C ASN A 121 17.06 11.20 -17.94
N ASP A 122 16.08 11.95 -17.43
CA ASP A 122 15.74 13.29 -17.90
C ASP A 122 15.84 14.30 -16.74
N PRO A 123 17.01 14.95 -16.57
CA PRO A 123 17.23 15.92 -15.50
C PRO A 123 16.29 17.12 -15.56
N SER A 124 15.76 17.46 -16.75
CA SER A 124 14.80 18.57 -16.90
C SER A 124 13.47 18.29 -16.18
N ARG A 125 13.20 17.01 -15.91
CA ARG A 125 11.99 16.52 -15.24
C ARG A 125 12.20 16.15 -13.78
N ASP A 126 13.38 16.33 -13.22
CA ASP A 126 13.67 15.94 -11.83
C ASP A 126 12.74 16.64 -10.83
N PHE A 127 12.51 17.94 -11.01
CA PHE A 127 11.62 18.71 -10.14
C PHE A 127 10.15 18.24 -10.26
N GLU A 128 9.68 17.98 -11.48
CA GLU A 128 8.34 17.45 -11.73
C GLU A 128 8.16 16.06 -11.12
N ASN A 129 9.14 15.17 -11.33
CA ASN A 129 9.14 13.82 -10.77
C ASN A 129 9.10 13.88 -9.24
N LEU A 130 9.89 14.76 -8.62
CA LEU A 130 9.95 14.92 -7.17
C LEU A 130 8.63 15.47 -6.60
N LEU A 131 8.03 16.48 -7.24
CA LEU A 131 6.71 17.01 -6.88
C LEU A 131 5.60 15.97 -6.99
N MET A 132 5.56 15.25 -8.13
CA MET A 132 4.56 14.21 -8.40
C MET A 132 4.66 13.07 -7.38
N ILE A 133 5.88 12.56 -7.14
CA ILE A 133 6.12 11.50 -6.17
C ILE A 133 5.69 11.96 -4.77
N SER A 134 6.01 13.19 -4.39
CA SER A 134 5.63 13.77 -3.09
C SER A 134 4.11 13.92 -2.96
N LEU A 135 3.44 14.40 -4.01
CA LEU A 135 1.99 14.57 -4.03
C LEU A 135 1.25 13.23 -3.93
N ILE A 136 1.70 12.22 -4.68
CA ILE A 136 1.09 10.90 -4.65
C ILE A 136 1.32 10.23 -3.29
N ALA A 137 2.54 10.33 -2.73
CA ALA A 137 2.84 9.84 -1.39
C ALA A 137 1.98 10.52 -0.31
N LYS A 138 1.73 11.84 -0.44
CA LYS A 138 0.82 12.58 0.44
C LYS A 138 -0.63 12.07 0.34
N ARG A 139 -1.18 11.94 -0.87
CA ARG A 139 -2.54 11.42 -1.10
C ARG A 139 -2.71 10.01 -0.53
N ALA A 140 -1.72 9.15 -0.74
CA ALA A 140 -1.70 7.79 -0.19
C ALA A 140 -1.79 7.78 1.34
N ASN A 141 -1.08 8.70 2.00
CA ASN A 141 -1.11 8.84 3.45
C ASN A 141 -2.46 9.39 3.95
N GLU A 142 -3.00 10.44 3.31
CA GLU A 142 -4.30 11.03 3.66
C GLU A 142 -5.45 10.04 3.54
N GLU A 143 -5.47 9.21 2.48
CA GLU A 143 -6.48 8.17 2.31
C GLU A 143 -6.36 7.09 3.40
N SER A 144 -5.12 6.72 3.76
CA SER A 144 -4.86 5.76 4.84
C SER A 144 -5.33 6.29 6.19
N GLU A 145 -5.01 7.54 6.51
CA GLU A 145 -5.43 8.23 7.73
C GLU A 145 -6.95 8.38 7.79
N THR A 146 -7.59 8.77 6.69
CA THR A 146 -9.04 8.92 6.60
C THR A 146 -9.77 7.59 6.81
N LYS A 147 -9.29 6.50 6.18
CA LYS A 147 -9.86 5.15 6.38
C LYS A 147 -9.69 4.69 7.83
N SER A 148 -8.52 4.91 8.42
CA SER A 148 -8.24 4.61 9.83
C SER A 148 -9.16 5.41 10.76
N GLY A 149 -9.33 6.71 10.49
CA GLY A 149 -10.22 7.60 11.23
C GLY A 149 -11.69 7.18 11.15
N ARG A 150 -12.20 6.86 9.96
CA ARG A 150 -13.58 6.35 9.79
C ARG A 150 -13.81 5.05 10.56
N LEU A 151 -12.85 4.13 10.51
CA LEU A 151 -12.91 2.89 11.28
C LEU A 151 -12.99 3.20 12.79
N LEU A 152 -12.12 4.07 13.29
CA LEU A 152 -12.11 4.52 14.69
C LEU A 152 -13.44 5.17 15.10
N SER A 153 -13.99 6.07 14.28
CA SER A 153 -15.27 6.74 14.55
C SER A 153 -16.45 5.76 14.58
N ALA A 154 -16.51 4.82 13.64
CA ALA A 154 -17.50 3.75 13.65
C ALA A 154 -17.40 2.90 14.93
N TRP A 155 -16.18 2.67 15.43
CA TRP A 155 -15.95 1.98 16.69
C TRP A 155 -16.35 2.78 17.92
N LYS A 156 -16.08 4.09 17.96
CA LYS A 156 -16.55 4.97 19.05
C LYS A 156 -18.07 4.98 19.14
N ALA A 157 -18.76 5.12 18.00
CA ALA A 157 -20.22 5.06 17.96
C ALA A 157 -20.74 3.70 18.47
N ARG A 158 -20.07 2.61 18.11
CA ARG A 158 -20.44 1.26 18.57
C ARG A 158 -20.17 1.03 20.06
N LYS A 159 -19.10 1.64 20.61
CA LYS A 159 -18.82 1.64 22.06
C LYS A 159 -19.91 2.38 22.83
N ALA A 160 -20.25 3.60 22.42
CA ALA A 160 -21.29 4.39 23.09
C ALA A 160 -22.64 3.67 23.12
N LYS A 161 -23.04 3.04 22.01
CA LYS A 161 -24.26 2.21 21.95
C LYS A 161 -24.22 0.99 22.87
N ALA A 162 -23.04 0.39 23.07
CA ALA A 162 -22.90 -0.73 24.00
C ALA A 162 -22.94 -0.28 25.47
N GLU A 163 -22.34 0.87 25.79
CA GLU A 163 -22.43 1.49 27.12
C GLU A 163 -23.87 1.89 27.48
N ASN A 164 -24.66 2.33 26.50
CA ASN A 164 -26.09 2.60 26.66
C ASN A 164 -26.98 1.34 26.66
N GLY A 165 -26.41 0.13 26.52
CA GLY A 165 -27.17 -1.12 26.46
C GLY A 165 -27.94 -1.36 25.15
N GLU A 166 -27.83 -0.47 24.16
CA GLU A 166 -28.51 -0.57 22.86
C GLU A 166 -27.96 -1.69 21.97
N VAL A 167 -26.70 -2.12 22.20
CA VAL A 167 -26.02 -3.15 21.39
C VAL A 167 -25.19 -4.10 22.26
N ILE A 168 -25.49 -5.40 22.20
CA ILE A 168 -24.69 -6.46 22.85
C ILE A 168 -23.56 -6.90 21.91
N ILE A 169 -22.30 -6.68 22.31
CA ILE A 169 -21.13 -7.06 21.53
C ILE A 169 -20.71 -8.49 21.88
N LYS A 170 -21.19 -9.45 21.09
CA LYS A 170 -20.83 -10.87 21.26
C LYS A 170 -19.35 -11.13 20.94
N LYS A 171 -18.72 -12.01 21.73
CA LYS A 171 -17.36 -12.53 21.53
C LYS A 171 -17.20 -13.02 20.07
N GLY A 172 -16.12 -12.61 19.40
CA GLY A 172 -15.73 -13.14 18.08
C GLY A 172 -16.03 -12.27 16.86
N LYS A 173 -16.79 -11.17 16.96
CA LYS A 173 -16.96 -10.22 15.84
C LYS A 173 -15.95 -9.08 15.90
N SER A 174 -14.94 -9.13 15.03
CA SER A 174 -14.05 -8.03 14.60
C SER A 174 -13.59 -7.06 15.70
N ILE A 175 -13.25 -7.55 16.89
CA ILE A 175 -12.77 -6.69 17.99
C ILE A 175 -11.44 -6.04 17.55
N PRO A 176 -11.29 -4.69 17.64
CA PRO A 176 -10.06 -4.01 17.25
C PRO A 176 -8.85 -4.54 18.01
N TYR A 177 -7.70 -4.58 17.33
CA TYR A 177 -6.47 -5.06 17.92
C TYR A 177 -6.07 -4.23 19.14
N GLY A 178 -5.92 -4.89 20.30
CA GLY A 178 -5.61 -4.26 21.59
C GLY A 178 -6.81 -3.98 22.50
N LEU A 179 -8.03 -4.35 22.09
CA LEU A 179 -9.22 -4.37 22.95
C LEU A 179 -9.69 -5.81 23.19
N ARG A 180 -10.36 -6.04 24.32
CA ARG A 180 -11.13 -7.26 24.64
C ARG A 180 -12.50 -6.87 25.14
N VAL A 181 -13.45 -7.80 25.02
CA VAL A 181 -14.77 -7.67 25.65
C VAL A 181 -14.79 -8.58 26.86
N GLU A 182 -14.98 -8.00 28.04
CA GLU A 182 -15.22 -8.69 29.31
C GLU A 182 -16.58 -8.21 29.83
N GLU A 183 -17.47 -9.16 30.14
CA GLU A 183 -18.83 -8.88 30.66
C GLU A 183 -19.65 -7.88 29.81
N GLY A 184 -19.46 -7.88 28.49
CA GLY A 184 -20.15 -6.97 27.57
C GLY A 184 -19.54 -5.57 27.48
N GLN A 185 -18.50 -5.28 28.26
CA GLN A 185 -17.75 -4.02 28.25
C GLN A 185 -16.38 -4.17 27.58
N PHE A 186 -15.86 -3.07 27.02
CA PHE A 186 -14.54 -3.06 26.40
C PHE A 186 -13.42 -2.77 27.40
N VAL A 187 -12.41 -3.63 27.41
CA VAL A 187 -11.21 -3.48 28.24
C VAL A 187 -9.97 -3.43 27.37
N ILE A 188 -9.01 -2.58 27.74
CA ILE A 188 -7.72 -2.44 27.03
C ILE A 188 -6.86 -3.67 27.33
N HIS A 189 -6.47 -4.41 26.29
CA HIS A 189 -5.57 -5.55 26.42
C HIS A 189 -4.11 -5.08 26.51
N LYS A 190 -3.55 -5.04 27.73
CA LYS A 190 -2.23 -4.48 28.03
C LYS A 190 -1.01 -5.29 27.55
N ARG A 191 -1.14 -6.40 26.80
CA ARG A 191 0.05 -7.14 26.31
C ARG A 191 0.70 -6.42 25.11
N ARG A 192 1.73 -5.63 25.46
CA ARG A 192 2.84 -5.07 24.66
C ARG A 192 2.47 -4.43 23.31
N THR A 193 2.45 -3.09 23.28
CA THR A 193 3.31 -2.32 22.36
C THR A 193 3.36 -0.83 22.73
N ARG A 194 4.58 -0.28 22.85
CA ARG A 194 4.87 1.16 23.08
C ARG A 194 4.34 2.10 21.98
N ARG A 195 3.82 1.59 20.85
CA ARG A 195 3.63 2.34 19.59
C ARG A 195 2.18 2.64 19.17
N ASN A 196 1.17 2.24 19.94
CA ASN A 196 -0.24 2.61 19.71
C ASN A 196 -0.78 3.65 20.69
N LYS A 197 0.10 4.36 21.42
CA LYS A 197 -0.33 5.29 22.47
C LYS A 197 -1.19 6.45 21.96
N THR A 198 -1.06 6.87 20.70
CA THR A 198 -1.82 8.02 20.17
C THR A 198 -3.28 7.68 19.91
N ALA A 199 -3.59 6.50 19.35
CA ALA A 199 -4.97 6.06 19.13
C ALA A 199 -5.67 5.62 20.44
N PHE A 200 -4.90 5.09 21.40
CA PHE A 200 -5.44 4.64 22.69
C PHE A 200 -5.64 5.79 23.70
N ARG A 201 -4.89 6.90 23.57
CA ARG A 201 -5.11 8.10 24.41
C ARG A 201 -6.45 8.78 24.17
N THR A 202 -7.11 8.51 23.06
CA THR A 202 -8.44 9.06 22.74
C THR A 202 -9.58 8.08 23.04
N PHE A 203 -9.25 6.93 23.64
CA PHE A 203 -10.18 5.83 23.96
C PHE A 203 -10.35 5.60 25.47
N ALA A 204 -9.34 5.99 26.25
CA ALA A 204 -9.42 6.23 27.69
C ALA A 204 -9.99 7.63 27.93
#